data_AF-A0A7C5I6Z9-F1
#
_entry.id   AF-A0A7C5I6Z9-F1
#
_cell.length_a   1.000
_cell.length_b   1.000
_cell.length_c   1.000
_cell.angle_alpha   90.00
_cell.angle_beta   90.00
_cell.angle_gamma   90.00
#
_symmetry.space_group_name_H-M   'P 1'
#
loop_
_entity.id
_entity.type
_entity.pdbx_description
1 polymer ?
#
loop_
_entity_poly.entity_id
_entity_poly.type
_entity_poly.pdbx_seq_one_letter_code
_entity_poly.pdbx_strand_id
1 'polypeptide(L)'
;MQQQPTPERYREIQQALIDRGFLEGEPTGQWDAASIEALKRFQADQQLPPTGKIDALSLIRLGLGPRRQNLALAPSPAQASEVQTQP
;
A
#
# COMPACT_ATOMS: atom_id res chain seq x y z
N MET A 1 -8.34 -21.87 1.97
CA MET A 1 -9.13 -20.81 1.31
C MET A 1 -8.20 -19.63 1.08
N GLN A 2 -7.91 -19.32 -0.18
CA GLN A 2 -6.88 -18.36 -0.60
C GLN A 2 -7.21 -16.99 0.00
N GLN A 3 -6.44 -16.56 1.00
CA GLN A 3 -6.64 -15.31 1.73
C GLN A 3 -6.44 -14.15 0.74
N GLN A 4 -7.54 -13.59 0.23
CA GLN A 4 -7.49 -12.32 -0.47
C GLN A 4 -6.84 -11.30 0.48
N PRO A 5 -5.94 -10.43 0.01
CA PRO A 5 -5.32 -9.43 0.86
C PRO A 5 -6.41 -8.62 1.58
N THR A 6 -6.23 -8.42 2.88
CA THR A 6 -7.13 -7.56 3.66
C THR A 6 -7.03 -6.11 3.14
N PRO A 7 -8.05 -5.27 3.34
CA PRO A 7 -7.98 -3.85 2.99
C PRO A 7 -6.77 -3.15 3.59
N GLU A 8 -6.38 -3.52 4.81
CA GLU A 8 -5.15 -3.06 5.46
C GLU A 8 -3.90 -3.39 4.63
N ARG A 9 -3.85 -4.60 4.06
CA ARG A 9 -2.75 -5.01 3.19
C ARG A 9 -2.71 -4.22 1.89
N TYR A 10 -3.87 -3.87 1.32
CA TYR A 10 -3.91 -2.99 0.16
C TYR A 10 -3.37 -1.60 0.48
N ARG A 11 -3.70 -1.04 1.66
CA ARG A 11 -3.18 0.26 2.10
C ARG A 11 -1.66 0.25 2.21
N GLU A 12 -1.10 -0.77 2.84
CA GLU A 12 0.36 -0.94 2.97
C GLU A 12 1.07 -0.97 1.61
N ILE A 13 0.49 -1.71 0.65
CA ILE A 13 1.05 -1.81 -0.71
C ILE A 13 0.95 -0.48 -1.43
N GLN A 14 -0.22 0.16 -1.39
CA GLN A 14 -0.42 1.48 -2.00
C GLN A 14 0.52 2.52 -1.39
N GLN A 15 0.68 2.53 -0.07
CA GLN A 15 1.60 3.43 0.62
C GLN A 15 3.04 3.23 0.15
N ALA A 16 3.50 1.99 0.01
CA ALA A 16 4.83 1.67 -0.50
C ALA A 16 5.00 2.02 -1.99
N LEU A 17 3.93 1.96 -2.78
CA LEU A 17 3.94 2.43 -4.18
C LEU A 17 3.99 3.96 -4.27
N ILE A 18 3.29 4.67 -3.37
CA ILE A 18 3.30 6.12 -3.26
C ILE A 18 4.68 6.63 -2.85
N ASP A 19 5.29 6.03 -1.83
CA ASP A 19 6.64 6.36 -1.36
C ASP A 19 7.69 6.26 -2.48
N ARG A 20 7.47 5.33 -3.42
CA ARG A 20 8.33 5.13 -4.59
C ARG A 20 7.94 5.96 -5.82
N GLY A 21 6.84 6.70 -5.77
CA GLY A 21 6.34 7.51 -6.88
C GLY A 21 5.68 6.71 -8.01
N PHE A 22 5.25 5.47 -7.75
CA PHE A 22 4.49 4.67 -8.72
C PHE A 22 2.98 4.90 -8.65
N LEU A 23 2.48 5.38 -7.50
CA LEU A 23 1.08 5.70 -7.25
C LEU A 23 1.01 7.13 -6.67
N GLU A 24 -0.01 7.88 -7.04
CA GLU A 24 -0.22 9.24 -6.54
C GLU A 24 -1.52 9.29 -5.72
N GLY A 25 -1.51 10.09 -4.65
CA GLY A 25 -2.65 10.21 -3.72
C GLY A 25 -2.47 9.43 -2.43
N GLU A 26 -3.58 9.01 -1.82
CA GLU A 26 -3.60 8.31 -0.53
C GLU A 26 -3.95 6.82 -0.68
N PRO A 27 -3.45 5.95 0.22
CA PRO A 27 -3.81 4.53 0.23
C PRO A 27 -5.29 4.34 0.64
N THR A 28 -6.15 4.10 -0.36
CA THR A 28 -7.59 3.86 -0.21
C THR A 28 -7.91 2.53 0.47
N GLY A 29 -6.99 1.57 0.42
CA GLY A 29 -7.23 0.20 0.84
C GLY A 29 -8.10 -0.60 -0.13
N GLN A 30 -8.28 -0.07 -1.35
CA GLN A 30 -8.98 -0.72 -2.44
C GLN A 30 -7.98 -1.12 -3.52
N TRP A 31 -8.21 -2.27 -4.14
CA TRP A 31 -7.36 -2.77 -5.21
C TRP A 31 -7.96 -2.48 -6.57
N ASP A 32 -7.80 -1.23 -7.01
CA ASP A 32 -8.40 -0.69 -8.24
C ASP A 32 -7.44 -0.77 -9.43
N ALA A 33 -7.91 -0.34 -10.61
CA ALA A 33 -7.09 -0.25 -11.81
C ALA A 33 -5.81 0.59 -11.61
N ALA A 34 -5.89 1.68 -10.85
CA ALA A 34 -4.73 2.50 -10.49
C ALA A 34 -3.70 1.72 -9.66
N SER A 35 -4.15 0.98 -8.63
CA SER A 35 -3.29 0.10 -7.81
C SER A 35 -2.63 -1.00 -8.65
N ILE A 36 -3.38 -1.60 -9.58
CA ILE A 36 -2.88 -2.61 -10.51
C ILE A 36 -1.79 -2.01 -11.41
N GLU A 37 -2.03 -0.84 -12.00
CA GLU A 37 -1.08 -0.19 -12.90
C GLU A 37 0.20 0.25 -12.16
N ALA A 38 0.06 0.84 -10.98
CA ALA A 38 1.19 1.18 -10.13
C ALA A 38 2.03 -0.05 -9.78
N LEU A 39 1.38 -1.16 -9.41
CA LEU A 39 2.08 -2.41 -9.13
C LEU A 39 2.77 -2.98 -10.37
N LYS A 40 2.15 -2.90 -11.56
CA LYS A 40 2.78 -3.32 -12.82
C LYS A 40 4.05 -2.55 -13.09
N ARG A 41 4.02 -1.23 -12.95
CA ARG A 41 5.19 -0.37 -13.15
C ARG A 41 6.30 -0.71 -12.16
N PHE A 42 5.95 -0.89 -10.88
CA PHE A 42 6.87 -1.35 -9.86
C PHE A 42 7.48 -2.72 -10.18
N GLN A 43 6.65 -3.69 -10.60
CA GLN A 43 7.13 -5.01 -10.99
C GLN A 43 8.12 -4.93 -12.15
N ALA A 44 7.78 -4.17 -13.21
CA ALA A 44 8.67 -3.98 -14.35
C ALA A 44 10.02 -3.36 -13.94
N ASP A 45 10.01 -2.36 -13.07
CA ASP A 45 11.21 -1.73 -12.52
C ASP A 45 12.09 -2.72 -11.74
N GLN A 46 11.46 -3.58 -10.94
CA GLN A 46 12.15 -4.61 -10.16
C GLN A 46 12.57 -5.85 -10.97
N GLN A 47 12.52 -5.79 -12.30
CA GLN A 47 12.72 -6.93 -13.21
C GLN A 47 11.80 -8.12 -12.92
N LEU A 48 10.61 -7.87 -12.38
CA LEU A 48 9.55 -8.85 -12.18
C LEU A 48 8.54 -8.76 -13.34
N PRO A 49 7.81 -9.86 -13.63
CA PRO A 49 6.75 -9.82 -14.62
C PRO A 49 5.63 -8.85 -14.18
N PRO A 50 5.29 -7.82 -14.98
CA PRO A 50 4.30 -6.80 -14.66
C PRO A 50 2.87 -7.34 -14.81
N THR A 51 2.54 -8.31 -13.98
CA THR A 51 1.23 -8.97 -13.95
C THR A 51 0.19 -8.08 -13.28
N GLY A 52 0.61 -7.14 -12.42
CA GLY A 52 -0.27 -6.32 -11.59
C GLY A 52 -0.96 -7.12 -10.49
N LYS A 53 -0.50 -8.35 -10.25
CA LYS A 53 -0.97 -9.20 -9.16
C LYS A 53 -0.03 -9.04 -7.97
N ILE A 54 -0.62 -8.97 -6.78
CA ILE A 54 0.14 -8.95 -5.54
C ILE A 54 0.75 -10.35 -5.34
N ASP A 55 2.06 -10.44 -5.53
CA ASP A 55 2.84 -11.65 -5.32
C ASP A 55 3.78 -11.49 -4.13
N ALA A 56 4.16 -12.62 -3.51
CA ALA A 56 5.14 -12.65 -2.42
C ALA A 56 6.44 -11.92 -2.79
N LEU A 57 6.93 -12.09 -4.03
CA LEU A 57 8.13 -11.39 -4.51
C LEU A 57 7.94 -9.87 -4.51
N SER A 58 6.80 -9.38 -5.04
CA SER A 58 6.51 -7.94 -5.04
C SER A 58 6.42 -7.39 -3.62
N LEU A 59 5.78 -8.11 -2.71
CA LEU A 59 5.68 -7.74 -1.29
C LEU A 59 7.07 -7.69 -0.62
N ILE A 60 7.92 -8.67 -0.87
CA ILE A 60 9.30 -8.69 -0.35
C ILE A 60 10.09 -7.48 -0.87
N ARG A 61 9.98 -7.16 -2.16
CA ARG A 61 10.64 -5.98 -2.76
C ARG A 61 10.06 -4.67 -2.23
N LEU A 62 8.79 -4.63 -1.86
CA LEU A 62 8.16 -3.49 -1.17
C LEU A 62 8.56 -3.39 0.31
N GLY A 63 9.35 -4.33 0.85
CA GLY A 63 9.68 -4.38 2.27
C GLY A 63 8.54 -4.94 3.13
N LEU A 64 7.40 -5.26 2.52
CA LEU A 64 6.23 -5.89 3.10
C LEU A 64 6.34 -7.41 3.14
N GLY A 65 7.56 -7.97 3.10
CA GLY A 65 7.77 -9.41 3.20
C GLY A 65 7.17 -9.99 4.50
N PRO A 66 7.12 -11.33 4.65
CA PRO A 66 6.66 -11.97 5.88
C PRO A 66 7.63 -11.63 7.03
N ARG A 67 7.46 -10.46 7.62
CA ARG A 67 8.13 -10.00 8.83
C ARG A 67 7.05 -9.46 9.74
N ARG A 68 7.11 -9.96 10.97
CA ARG A 68 6.10 -9.87 12.04
C ARG A 68 5.49 -8.45 12.12
N GLN A 69 4.20 -8.40 11.80
CA GLN A 69 3.08 -7.66 12.39
C GLN A 69 3.36 -6.74 13.61
N ASN A 70 4.37 -5.88 13.59
CA ASN A 70 4.68 -5.05 14.74
C ASN A 70 5.49 -3.83 14.26
N LEU A 71 4.96 -2.60 14.43
CA LEU A 71 5.61 -1.28 14.23
C LEU A 71 5.34 -0.54 12.89
N ALA A 72 4.15 0.06 12.77
CA ALA A 72 3.88 1.42 12.24
C ALA A 72 2.35 1.53 12.03
N LEU A 73 1.51 2.15 12.85
CA LEU A 73 1.60 3.50 13.39
C LEU A 73 2.14 4.50 12.35
N ALA A 74 1.48 4.57 11.19
CA ALA A 74 1.33 5.86 10.55
C ALA A 74 -0.01 6.45 11.03
N PRO A 75 0.00 7.56 11.81
CA PRO A 75 -1.22 8.27 12.10
C PRO A 75 -1.76 8.78 10.76
N SER A 76 -3.02 8.55 10.46
CA SER A 76 -3.69 9.30 9.40
C SER A 76 -3.68 10.77 9.86
N PRO A 77 -3.08 11.74 9.15
CA PRO A 77 -3.34 13.15 9.41
C PRO A 77 -4.69 13.57 8.81
N ALA A 78 -5.70 12.69 8.88
CA ALA A 78 -7.10 13.00 8.55
C ALA A 78 -7.93 13.29 9.82
N GLN A 79 -7.29 13.40 10.99
CA GLN A 79 -7.85 14.05 12.17
C GLN A 79 -7.16 15.41 12.40
N ALA A 80 -7.31 16.32 11.43
CA ALA A 80 -6.91 17.71 11.62
C ALA A 80 -8.01 18.62 11.09
N SER A 81 -9.19 18.62 11.73
CA SER A 81 -10.17 19.72 11.65
C SER A 81 -11.28 19.65 12.72
N GLU A 82 -11.00 19.26 13.98
CA GLU A 82 -11.95 19.53 15.07
C GLU A 82 -11.20 19.91 16.36
N VAL A 83 -10.50 21.05 16.32
CA VAL A 83 -10.01 21.73 17.51
C VAL A 83 -10.97 22.86 17.90
N GLN A 84 -11.34 22.85 19.18
CA GLN A 84 -11.92 23.94 19.99
C GLN A 84 -13.43 24.23 19.89
N THR A 85 -14.17 23.77 20.91
CA THR A 85 -15.01 24.68 21.71
C THR A 85 -14.84 24.34 23.19
N GLN A 86 -14.16 25.25 23.88
CA GLN A 86 -13.91 25.28 25.33
C GLN A 86 -15.16 25.86 26.04
N PRO A 87 -15.49 25.35 27.23
CA PRO A 87 -15.84 26.26 28.33
C PRO A 87 -14.89 26.12 29.53
#